data_AF-A0AAW0F9Q4-F1
#
_entry.id   AF-A0AAW0F9Q4-F1
#
_cell.length_a   1.000
_cell.length_b   1.000
_cell.length_c   1.000
_cell.angle_alpha   90.00
_cell.angle_beta   90.00
_cell.angle_gamma   90.00
#
_symmetry.space_group_name_H-M   'P 1'
#
loop_
_entity.id
_entity.type
_entity.pdbx_description
1 polymer ?
#
loop_
_entity_poly.entity_id
_entity_poly.type
_entity_poly.pdbx_seq_one_letter_code
_entity_poly.pdbx_strand_id
1 'polypeptide(L)'
;MNELQHISEKDHGPVLVTLNPPFEPKTDLVAGRYKYEHPVLDSAAISAQKKMKTIQHVRGISFAGAWLKYGFHEDGFTSGLHAAVGIVQGDSNLAGTIRPPFEISPADREPEVPHVATLFDLLEGTGLRVCLAYSLSFCLSVVRWAFCTFLGLDLSHVDRP
;
A
#
# COMPACT_ATOMS: atom_id res chain seq x y z
N MET A 1 -9.66 1.59 -24.73
CA MET A 1 -9.37 3.02 -24.48
C MET A 1 -10.36 3.90 -25.22
N ASN A 2 -10.70 3.57 -26.47
CA ASN A 2 -11.59 4.36 -27.33
C ASN A 2 -12.87 4.82 -26.64
N GLU A 3 -13.70 3.90 -26.14
CA GLU A 3 -14.99 4.26 -25.53
C GLU A 3 -14.83 5.13 -24.28
N LEU A 4 -13.94 4.73 -23.36
CA LEU A 4 -13.67 5.44 -22.10
C LEU A 4 -13.17 6.87 -22.30
N GLN A 5 -12.55 7.16 -23.45
CA GLN A 5 -11.98 8.47 -23.77
C GLN A 5 -12.71 9.15 -24.95
N HIS A 6 -13.81 8.57 -25.43
CA HIS A 6 -14.57 9.04 -26.58
C HIS A 6 -13.74 9.24 -27.87
N ILE A 7 -12.79 8.35 -28.14
CA ILE A 7 -11.96 8.37 -29.36
C ILE A 7 -12.65 7.58 -30.48
N SER A 8 -12.89 8.20 -31.63
CA SER A 8 -13.53 7.59 -32.80
C SER A 8 -12.70 6.43 -33.35
N GLU A 9 -13.24 5.21 -33.26
CA GLU A 9 -12.61 4.03 -33.85
C GLU A 9 -12.64 4.07 -35.38
N LYS A 10 -13.64 4.72 -35.99
CA LYS A 10 -13.71 4.89 -37.44
C LYS A 10 -12.50 5.67 -37.99
N ASP A 11 -12.09 6.70 -37.27
CA ASP A 11 -11.05 7.62 -37.74
C ASP A 11 -9.64 7.19 -37.30
N HIS A 12 -9.54 6.48 -36.17
CA HIS A 12 -8.25 6.13 -35.55
C HIS A 12 -7.99 4.61 -35.44
N GLY A 13 -8.98 3.77 -35.73
CA GLY A 13 -8.92 2.35 -35.43
C GLY A 13 -8.89 2.06 -33.92
N PRO A 14 -8.55 0.82 -33.53
CA PRO A 14 -8.46 0.44 -32.13
C PRO A 14 -7.27 1.12 -31.45
N VAL A 15 -7.55 1.89 -30.39
CA VAL A 15 -6.53 2.53 -29.54
C VAL A 15 -6.34 1.69 -28.29
N LEU A 16 -5.13 1.13 -28.18
CA LEU A 16 -4.72 0.23 -27.12
C LEU A 16 -3.64 0.88 -26.26
N VAL A 17 -3.67 0.57 -24.97
CA VAL A 17 -2.61 0.92 -24.02
C VAL A 17 -2.15 -0.37 -23.38
N THR A 18 -0.83 -0.56 -23.32
CA THR A 18 -0.21 -1.68 -22.62
C THR A 18 0.81 -1.15 -21.64
N LEU A 19 0.99 -1.86 -20.53
CA LEU A 19 1.92 -1.53 -19.46
C LEU A 19 2.85 -2.74 -19.27
N ASN A 20 4.15 -2.54 -19.49
CA ASN A 20 5.18 -3.57 -19.35
C ASN A 20 4.84 -4.89 -20.10
N PRO A 21 4.55 -4.83 -21.41
CA PRO A 21 4.18 -6.04 -22.14
C PRO A 21 5.36 -7.02 -22.23
N PRO A 22 5.13 -8.34 -22.18
CA PRO A 22 6.18 -9.34 -22.38
C PRO A 22 6.71 -9.38 -23.83
N PHE A 23 5.92 -8.85 -24.77
CA PHE A 23 6.29 -8.71 -26.18
C PHE A 23 6.01 -7.29 -26.64
N GLU A 24 7.02 -6.65 -27.21
CA GLU A 24 6.89 -5.28 -27.69
C GLU A 24 5.88 -5.17 -28.84
N PRO A 25 5.00 -4.15 -28.83
CA PRO A 25 4.17 -3.83 -29.99
C PRO A 25 5.04 -3.52 -31.22
N LYS A 26 4.51 -3.80 -32.41
CA LYS A 26 5.19 -3.42 -33.67
C LYS A 26 5.45 -1.91 -33.69
N THR A 27 6.67 -1.52 -34.02
CA THR A 27 7.14 -0.14 -33.87
C THR A 27 6.36 0.86 -34.71
N ASP A 28 5.85 0.45 -35.87
CA ASP A 28 5.00 1.23 -36.77
C ASP A 28 3.58 1.49 -36.24
N LEU A 29 3.15 0.75 -35.21
CA LEU A 29 1.85 0.89 -34.56
C LEU A 29 1.93 1.61 -33.20
N VAL A 30 3.12 2.00 -32.75
CA VAL A 30 3.31 2.67 -31.46
C VAL A 30 3.08 4.17 -31.61
N ALA A 31 1.96 4.68 -31.08
CA ALA A 31 1.66 6.10 -31.05
C ALA A 31 2.50 6.89 -30.03
N GLY A 32 2.95 6.25 -28.94
CA GLY A 32 3.78 6.86 -27.92
C GLY A 32 4.30 5.87 -26.89
N ARG A 33 5.44 6.20 -26.27
CA ARG A 33 6.00 5.47 -25.13
C ARG A 33 6.30 6.46 -24.01
N TYR A 34 5.89 6.08 -22.82
CA TYR A 34 6.07 6.89 -21.63
C TYR A 34 6.69 6.01 -20.54
N LYS A 35 7.71 6.54 -19.86
CA LYS A 35 8.30 5.91 -18.69
C LYS A 35 7.75 6.60 -17.46
N TYR A 36 7.07 5.83 -16.62
CA TYR A 36 6.59 6.26 -15.31
C TYR A 36 7.32 5.47 -14.23
N GLU A 37 7.51 6.11 -13.09
CA GLU A 37 7.98 5.45 -11.87
C GLU A 37 6.80 5.38 -10.90
N HIS A 38 6.58 4.19 -10.33
CA HIS A 38 5.53 4.00 -9.33
C HIS A 38 6.17 3.91 -7.95
N PRO A 39 5.76 4.75 -6.97
CA PRO A 39 6.29 4.65 -5.62
C PRO A 39 5.94 3.30 -5.01
N VAL A 40 6.89 2.70 -4.30
CA VAL A 40 6.70 1.49 -3.51
C VAL A 40 6.34 1.93 -2.09
N LEU A 41 5.12 1.61 -1.66
CA LEU A 41 4.62 1.96 -0.32
C LEU A 41 4.97 0.87 0.70
N ASP A 42 6.28 0.69 0.92
CA ASP A 42 6.79 -0.27 1.90
C ASP A 42 6.66 0.22 3.36
N SER A 43 7.14 -0.58 4.31
CA SER A 43 7.09 -0.23 5.73
C SER A 43 7.86 1.05 6.07
N ALA A 44 8.93 1.35 5.34
CA ALA A 44 9.72 2.56 5.52
C ALA A 44 8.94 3.78 5.01
N ALA A 45 8.29 3.69 3.85
CA ALA A 45 7.41 4.71 3.30
C ALA A 45 6.24 5.00 4.25
N ILE A 46 5.55 3.97 4.76
CA ILE A 46 4.47 4.13 5.74
C ILE A 46 4.97 4.80 7.02
N SER A 47 6.16 4.43 7.49
CA SER A 47 6.78 5.06 8.66
C SER A 47 7.15 6.54 8.41
N ALA A 48 7.56 6.87 7.19
CA ALA A 48 7.85 8.25 6.77
C ALA A 48 6.55 9.08 6.65
N GLN A 49 5.48 8.52 6.09
CA GLN A 49 4.17 9.17 6.01
C GLN A 49 3.68 9.65 7.38
N LYS A 50 3.83 8.82 8.44
CA LYS A 50 3.49 9.20 9.83
C LYS A 50 4.27 10.42 10.35
N LYS A 51 5.48 10.66 9.82
CA LYS A 51 6.35 11.78 10.19
C LYS A 51 6.09 13.02 9.35
N MET A 52 5.33 12.95 8.26
CA MET A 52 5.13 14.09 7.35
C MET A 52 4.61 15.35 8.03
N LYS A 53 3.73 15.21 9.03
CA LYS A 53 3.24 16.33 9.83
C LYS A 53 4.33 17.18 10.49
N THR A 54 5.53 16.64 10.71
CA THR A 54 6.63 17.38 11.35
C THR A 54 7.37 18.32 10.40
N ILE A 55 7.23 18.14 9.09
CA ILE A 55 7.92 18.93 8.08
C ILE A 55 6.98 19.84 7.27
N GLN A 56 5.66 19.68 7.41
CA GLN A 56 4.69 20.54 6.73
C GLN A 56 4.76 21.98 7.25
N HIS A 57 4.72 22.94 6.32
CA HIS A 57 4.78 24.39 6.57
C HIS A 57 6.04 24.90 7.26
N VAL A 58 7.04 24.05 7.46
CA VAL A 58 8.32 24.45 8.03
C VAL A 58 9.05 25.29 6.99
N ARG A 59 9.38 26.54 7.37
CA ARG A 59 10.01 27.55 6.47
C ARG A 59 9.16 27.87 5.23
N GLY A 60 7.84 27.79 5.35
CA GLY A 60 6.93 28.08 4.24
C GLY A 60 6.92 27.01 3.14
N ILE A 61 7.42 25.80 3.43
CA ILE A 61 7.45 24.69 2.47
C ILE A 61 6.35 23.69 2.85
N SER A 62 5.56 23.29 1.86
CA SER A 62 4.52 22.27 2.00
C SER A 62 4.69 21.18 0.95
N PHE A 63 4.41 19.95 1.34
CA PHE A 63 4.54 18.76 0.51
C PHE A 63 3.15 18.18 0.24
N ALA A 64 2.89 17.84 -1.02
CA ALA A 64 1.66 17.21 -1.45
C ALA A 64 1.98 16.15 -2.52
N GLY A 65 1.17 15.10 -2.57
CA GLY A 65 1.32 14.01 -3.51
C GLY A 65 0.61 12.74 -3.07
N ALA A 66 0.25 11.91 -4.04
CA ALA A 66 -0.46 10.65 -3.80
C ALA A 66 0.33 9.68 -2.89
N TRP A 67 1.66 9.76 -2.91
CA TRP A 67 2.57 8.99 -2.06
C TRP A 67 2.48 9.31 -0.57
N LEU A 68 1.75 10.36 -0.17
CA LEU A 68 1.48 10.65 1.23
C LEU A 68 0.45 9.71 1.86
N LYS A 69 -0.16 8.82 1.06
CA LYS A 69 -1.13 7.84 1.50
C LYS A 69 -1.10 6.56 0.65
N TYR A 70 -2.16 6.18 -0.05
CA TYR A 70 -2.28 4.90 -0.74
C TYR A 70 -1.86 4.95 -2.22
N GLY A 71 -1.49 6.12 -2.74
CA GLY A 71 -1.01 6.29 -4.11
C GLY A 71 -2.10 6.58 -5.14
N PHE A 72 -3.34 6.84 -4.72
CA PHE A 72 -4.45 7.15 -5.64
C PHE A 72 -4.56 8.65 -5.95
N HIS A 73 -5.34 8.98 -6.97
CA HIS A 73 -5.57 10.38 -7.40
C HIS A 73 -6.23 11.19 -6.28
N GLU A 74 -7.12 10.57 -5.53
CA GLU A 74 -7.83 11.12 -4.38
C GLU A 74 -6.86 11.50 -3.26
N ASP A 75 -5.80 10.72 -3.05
CA ASP A 75 -4.76 11.03 -2.07
C ASP A 75 -3.92 12.24 -2.50
N GLY A 76 -3.64 12.35 -3.80
CA GLY A 76 -3.00 13.52 -4.39
C GLY A 76 -3.84 14.78 -4.22
N PHE A 77 -5.14 14.69 -4.54
CA PHE A 77 -6.09 15.78 -4.33
C PHE A 77 -6.18 16.19 -2.85
N THR A 78 -6.38 15.22 -1.97
CA THR A 78 -6.55 15.45 -0.52
C THR A 78 -5.30 16.10 0.08
N SER A 79 -4.11 15.56 -0.22
CA SER A 79 -2.86 16.14 0.28
C SER A 79 -2.57 17.54 -0.26
N GLY A 80 -2.90 17.81 -1.53
CA GLY A 80 -2.81 19.15 -2.11
C GLY A 80 -3.73 20.14 -1.43
N LEU A 81 -4.97 19.75 -1.16
CA LEU A 81 -5.95 20.57 -0.44
C LEU A 81 -5.46 20.89 0.98
N HIS A 82 -4.94 19.90 1.72
CA HIS A 82 -4.36 20.11 3.04
C HIS A 82 -3.17 21.07 3.02
N ALA A 83 -2.27 20.93 2.03
CA ALA A 83 -1.14 21.86 1.87
C ALA A 83 -1.62 23.29 1.61
N ALA A 84 -2.60 23.49 0.72
CA ALA A 84 -3.15 24.82 0.44
C ALA A 84 -3.82 25.45 1.67
N VAL A 85 -4.63 24.68 2.40
CA VAL A 85 -5.34 25.16 3.60
C VAL A 85 -4.36 25.46 4.74
N GLY A 86 -3.34 24.63 4.94
CA GLY A 86 -2.34 24.88 5.96
C GLY A 86 -1.50 26.14 5.69
N ILE A 87 -1.29 26.52 4.42
CA ILE A 87 -0.67 27.81 4.07
C ILE A 87 -1.58 28.97 4.52
N VAL A 88 -2.87 28.92 4.19
CA VAL A 88 -3.83 29.97 4.55
C VAL A 88 -3.99 30.11 6.07
N GLN A 89 -4.01 29.00 6.80
CA GLN A 89 -4.12 28.99 8.26
C GLN A 89 -2.84 29.46 8.96
N GLY A 90 -1.68 29.22 8.35
CA GLY A 90 -0.37 29.61 8.89
C GLY A 90 -0.04 31.09 8.69
N ASP A 91 -0.68 31.78 7.75
CA ASP A 91 -0.50 33.22 7.51
C ASP A 91 -1.62 34.02 8.16
N SER A 92 -1.27 34.81 9.19
CA SER A 92 -2.21 35.65 9.94
C SER A 92 -2.93 36.68 9.08
N ASN A 93 -2.38 37.05 7.91
CA ASN A 93 -3.01 38.02 7.00
C ASN A 93 -4.04 37.35 6.07
N LEU A 94 -3.90 36.04 5.82
CA LEU A 94 -4.80 35.26 4.98
C LEU A 94 -5.88 34.55 5.80
N ALA A 95 -5.59 34.27 7.07
CA ALA A 95 -6.49 33.62 8.01
C ALA A 95 -7.82 34.38 8.12
N GLY A 96 -8.91 33.73 7.68
CA GLY A 96 -10.27 34.28 7.72
C GLY A 96 -10.73 34.97 6.44
N THR A 97 -9.80 35.41 5.59
CA THR A 97 -10.06 36.02 4.27
C THR A 97 -10.30 34.97 3.20
N ILE A 98 -9.48 33.91 3.20
CA ILE A 98 -9.61 32.78 2.27
C ILE A 98 -10.19 31.59 3.02
N ARG A 99 -11.26 31.02 2.48
CA ARG A 99 -11.90 29.81 3.02
C ARG A 99 -12.16 28.82 1.89
N PRO A 100 -12.01 27.51 2.13
CA PRO A 100 -12.41 26.51 1.15
C PRO A 100 -13.93 26.61 0.88
N PRO A 101 -14.39 26.31 -0.35
CA PRO A 101 -15.80 26.42 -0.72
C PRO A 101 -16.68 25.34 -0.07
N PHE A 102 -16.07 24.38 0.64
CA PHE A 102 -16.73 23.29 1.35
C PHE A 102 -15.94 22.96 2.62
N GLU A 103 -16.62 22.34 3.59
CA GLU A 103 -15.97 21.79 4.78
C GLU A 103 -15.05 20.62 4.40
N ILE A 104 -13.82 20.64 4.90
CA ILE A 104 -12.85 19.59 4.64
C ILE A 104 -13.02 18.53 5.72
N SER A 105 -13.58 17.39 5.31
CA SER A 105 -13.70 16.21 6.17
C SER A 105 -12.88 15.06 5.57
N PRO A 106 -12.08 14.34 6.39
CA PRO A 106 -11.43 13.13 5.94
C PRO A 106 -12.44 12.11 5.42
N ALA A 107 -12.17 11.54 4.24
CA ALA A 107 -12.95 10.41 3.74
C ALA A 107 -12.65 9.11 4.50
N ASP A 108 -11.49 9.05 5.15
CA ASP A 108 -11.04 7.89 5.90
C ASP A 108 -11.85 7.74 7.18
N ARG A 109 -12.52 6.61 7.32
CA ARG A 109 -13.07 6.17 8.59
C ARG A 109 -11.97 5.37 9.27
N GLU A 110 -11.47 5.82 10.43
CA GLU A 110 -10.64 4.93 11.23
C GLU A 110 -11.47 3.69 11.56
N PRO A 111 -11.01 2.48 11.18
CA PRO A 111 -11.73 1.28 11.55
C PRO A 111 -11.73 1.17 13.08
N GLU A 112 -12.88 0.89 13.67
CA GLU A 112 -12.91 0.49 15.08
C GLU A 112 -12.00 -0.73 15.23
N VAL A 113 -10.91 -0.58 15.98
CA VAL A 113 -10.01 -1.71 16.25
C VAL A 113 -10.77 -2.66 17.17
N PRO A 114 -11.19 -3.85 16.70
CA PRO A 114 -11.94 -4.76 17.56
C PRO A 114 -11.04 -5.18 18.72
N HIS A 115 -11.58 -5.25 19.94
CA HIS A 115 -10.83 -5.68 21.13
C HIS A 115 -10.12 -7.02 20.95
N VAL A 116 -10.65 -7.89 20.07
CA VAL A 116 -10.05 -9.16 19.69
C VAL A 116 -8.70 -8.97 19.00
N ALA A 117 -8.53 -7.96 18.15
CA ALA A 117 -7.26 -7.69 17.47
C ALA A 117 -6.18 -7.28 18.49
N THR A 118 -6.51 -6.40 19.44
CA THR A 118 -5.59 -6.01 20.51
C THR A 118 -5.18 -7.21 21.38
N LEU A 119 -6.12 -8.09 21.72
CA LEU A 119 -5.83 -9.32 22.45
C LEU A 119 -4.91 -10.24 21.64
N PHE A 120 -5.17 -10.38 20.34
CA PHE A 120 -4.35 -11.21 19.46
C PHE A 120 -2.92 -10.66 19.32
N ASP A 121 -2.74 -9.35 19.13
CA ASP A 121 -1.43 -8.71 19.08
C ASP A 121 -0.66 -8.90 20.40
N LEU A 122 -1.35 -8.81 21.53
CA LEU A 122 -0.76 -9.01 22.85
C LEU A 122 -0.32 -10.48 23.05
N LEU A 123 -1.16 -11.43 22.62
CA LEU A 123 -0.83 -12.86 22.61
C LEU A 123 0.32 -13.18 21.66
N GLU A 124 0.36 -12.59 20.47
CA GLU A 124 1.44 -12.77 19.51
C GLU A 124 2.76 -12.21 20.07
N GLY A 125 2.70 -11.08 20.77
CA GLY A 125 3.83 -10.48 21.49
C GLY A 125 4.39 -11.34 22.64
N THR A 126 3.64 -12.31 23.16
CA THR A 126 4.16 -13.23 24.21
C THR A 126 5.12 -14.29 23.66
N GLY A 127 5.20 -14.46 22.33
CA GLY A 127 5.95 -15.54 21.71
C GLY A 127 5.27 -16.91 21.79
N LEU A 128 4.01 -16.98 22.24
CA LEU A 128 3.22 -18.22 22.32
C LEU A 128 3.22 -19.01 21.00
N ARG A 129 3.16 -18.30 19.86
CA ARG A 129 3.24 -18.90 18.52
C ARG A 129 4.53 -19.69 18.32
N VAL A 130 5.66 -19.15 18.78
CA VAL A 130 6.98 -19.79 18.67
C VAL A 130 7.03 -21.02 19.58
N CYS A 131 6.57 -20.90 20.82
CA CYS A 131 6.48 -22.03 21.74
C CYS A 131 5.62 -23.17 21.18
N LEU A 132 4.42 -22.85 20.67
CA LEU A 132 3.53 -23.83 20.04
C LEU A 132 4.17 -24.49 18.82
N ALA A 133 4.86 -23.73 17.97
CA ALA A 133 5.56 -24.26 16.81
C ALA A 133 6.66 -25.25 17.21
N TYR A 134 7.48 -24.92 18.22
CA TYR A 134 8.51 -25.83 18.73
C TYR A 134 7.91 -27.06 19.40
N SER A 135 6.89 -26.91 20.24
CA SER A 135 6.21 -28.04 20.88
C SER A 135 5.59 -28.99 19.86
N LEU A 136 4.91 -28.47 18.84
CA LEU A 136 4.32 -29.29 17.79
C LEU A 136 5.40 -29.98 16.95
N SER A 137 6.46 -29.26 16.58
CA SER A 137 7.60 -29.83 15.84
C SER A 137 8.29 -30.95 16.63
N PHE A 138 8.44 -30.77 17.94
CA PHE A 138 8.98 -31.79 18.84
C PHE A 138 8.07 -33.02 18.90
N CYS A 139 6.76 -32.83 19.12
CA CYS A 139 5.79 -33.92 19.13
C CYS A 139 5.78 -34.71 17.82
N LEU A 140 5.77 -34.02 16.67
CA LEU A 140 5.84 -34.66 15.35
C LEU A 140 7.15 -35.43 15.16
N SER A 141 8.27 -34.90 15.67
CA SER A 141 9.57 -35.59 15.63
C SER A 141 9.56 -36.88 16.46
N VAL A 142 8.94 -36.86 17.64
CA VAL A 142 8.79 -38.04 18.51
C VAL A 142 7.89 -39.09 17.86
N VAL A 143 6.74 -38.68 17.31
CA VAL A 143 5.84 -39.58 16.58
C VAL A 143 6.58 -40.22 15.42
N ARG A 144 7.29 -39.44 14.60
CA ARG A 144 8.07 -39.97 13.49
C ARG A 144 9.12 -40.98 13.95
N TRP A 145 9.89 -40.64 14.99
CA TRP A 145 10.88 -41.55 15.55
C TRP A 145 10.24 -42.88 15.99
N ALA A 146 9.08 -42.83 16.64
CA ALA A 146 8.37 -44.03 17.06
C ALA A 146 7.88 -44.89 15.87
N PHE A 147 7.34 -44.26 14.82
CA PHE A 147 6.93 -44.96 13.60
C PHE A 147 8.11 -45.60 12.86
N CYS A 148 9.24 -44.89 12.73
CA CYS A 148 10.44 -45.46 12.11
C CYS A 148 11.01 -46.63 12.94
N THR A 149 11.05 -46.49 14.27
CA THR A 149 11.75 -47.44 15.15
C THR A 149 10.92 -48.67 15.46
N PHE A 150 9.61 -48.52 15.69
CA PHE A 150 8.75 -49.62 16.15
C PHE A 150 7.84 -50.18 15.06
N LEU A 151 7.52 -49.41 14.01
CA LEU A 151 6.66 -49.87 12.92
C LEU A 151 7.41 -50.10 11.60
N GLY A 152 8.71 -49.78 11.54
CA GLY A 152 9.55 -49.97 10.34
C GLY A 152 9.14 -49.11 9.15
N LEU A 153 8.37 -48.04 9.38
CA LEU A 153 7.89 -47.14 8.33
C LEU A 153 8.92 -46.02 8.08
N ASP A 154 9.56 -46.02 6.91
CA ASP A 154 10.51 -44.96 6.51
C ASP A 154 9.78 -43.69 6.04
N LEU A 155 9.82 -42.66 6.86
CA LEU A 155 9.21 -41.34 6.61
C LEU A 155 10.25 -40.27 6.21
N SER A 156 11.47 -40.65 5.82
CA SER A 156 12.54 -39.71 5.44
C SER A 156 12.23 -38.87 4.19
N HIS A 157 11.23 -39.26 3.40
CA HIS A 157 10.78 -38.56 2.20
C HIS A 157 9.91 -37.33 2.49
N VAL A 158 9.35 -37.20 3.70
CA VAL A 158 8.45 -36.10 4.10
C VAL A 158 9.21 -34.78 4.35
N ASP A 159 10.52 -34.85 4.60
CA ASP A 159 11.38 -33.68 4.89
C ASP A 159 12.04 -33.08 3.64
N ARG A 160 11.78 -33.62 2.45
CA ARG A 160 12.33 -33.05 1.22
C ARG A 160 11.47 -31.87 0.78
N PRO A 161 12.05 -30.67 0.57
CA PRO A 161 11.30 -29.50 0.11
C PRO A 161 10.67 -29.71 -1.27
#